data_AF-A0A3D2GSH2-F1
#
_entry.id   AF-A0A3D2GSH2-F1
#
_cell.length_a   1.000
_cell.length_b   1.000
_cell.length_c   1.000
_cell.angle_alpha   90.00
_cell.angle_beta   90.00
_cell.angle_gamma   90.00
#
_symmetry.space_group_name_H-M   'P 1'
#
loop_
_entity.id
_entity.type
_entity.pdbx_description
1 polymer ?
#
loop_
_entity_poly.entity_id
_entity_poly.type
_entity_poly.pdbx_seq_one_letter_code
_entity_poly.pdbx_strand_id
1 'polypeptide(L)'
;GGLPRVAELFEARKPKDFAIISEIDGRVSFGKDYKNKRRIVVTPEGDETEAREYLIPKGKHLAVREGDFVSKADALLDGTPVPHDILAVSGVEALADYLINEIQDVYRLQGVKINDKHIEVIVHQMLQKVEITEPGETTFLTGEQVDRYEFQAENEKTAKESGIVAQGVPVLQGITKASLQTRSFISAASFQETTRVLTDAAVNGKIDSLEGLKENVIVGRLIPAGTGSVVNHIKRIAAGRDKEIMAKQPQPETPALPEATDGEQSVA
;
A
#
# COMPACT_ATOMS: atom_id res chain seq x y z
N GLY A 1 9.61 -26.33 2.34
CA GLY A 1 8.99 -26.20 3.68
C GLY A 1 7.50 -26.38 3.54
N GLY A 2 6.80 -26.94 4.53
CA GLY A 2 5.34 -27.07 4.49
C GLY A 2 4.62 -25.73 4.74
N LEU A 3 3.39 -25.79 5.23
CA LEU A 3 2.54 -24.63 5.56
C LEU A 3 3.23 -23.49 6.35
N PRO A 4 4.15 -23.72 7.31
CA PRO A 4 4.84 -22.63 8.00
C PRO A 4 5.64 -21.70 7.07
N ARG A 5 6.19 -22.24 5.98
CA ARG A 5 6.93 -21.44 5.00
C ARG A 5 6.01 -20.46 4.27
N VAL A 6 4.82 -20.91 3.89
CA VAL A 6 3.79 -20.05 3.27
C VAL A 6 3.39 -18.92 4.22
N ALA A 7 3.21 -19.24 5.50
CA ALA A 7 2.90 -18.23 6.52
C ALA A 7 4.04 -17.20 6.68
N GLU A 8 5.31 -17.64 6.66
CA GLU A 8 6.47 -16.73 6.71
C GLU A 8 6.49 -15.76 5.50
N LEU A 9 6.16 -16.26 4.30
CA LEU A 9 6.11 -15.47 3.07
C LEU A 9 4.97 -14.44 3.11
N PHE A 10 3.75 -14.85 3.50
CA PHE A 10 2.62 -13.93 3.63
C PHE A 10 2.77 -12.92 4.78
N GLU A 11 3.57 -13.22 5.79
CA GLU A 11 3.92 -12.27 6.83
C GLU A 11 5.13 -11.40 6.47
N ALA A 12 5.67 -11.53 5.25
CA ALA A 12 6.85 -10.80 4.76
C ALA A 12 8.02 -10.85 5.76
N ARG A 13 8.21 -12.01 6.42
CA ARG A 13 9.23 -12.17 7.46
C ARG A 13 10.60 -12.34 6.84
N LYS A 14 11.61 -11.75 7.49
CA LYS A 14 13.01 -11.98 7.12
C LYS A 14 13.41 -13.44 7.43
N PRO A 15 13.89 -14.21 6.44
CA PRO A 15 14.39 -15.57 6.67
C PRO A 15 15.57 -15.60 7.66
N LYS A 16 15.76 -16.74 8.34
CA LYS A 16 16.91 -16.94 9.25
C LYS A 16 18.24 -16.95 8.49
N ASP A 17 18.31 -17.72 7.41
CA ASP A 17 19.44 -17.78 6.48
C ASP A 17 19.11 -16.95 5.24
N PHE A 18 19.17 -15.63 5.41
CA PHE A 18 18.86 -14.69 4.33
C PHE A 18 20.07 -14.45 3.43
N ALA A 19 19.80 -14.32 2.12
CA ALA A 19 20.75 -13.81 1.16
C ALA A 19 20.91 -12.29 1.30
N ILE A 20 22.07 -11.78 0.90
CA ILE A 20 22.31 -10.35 0.71
C ILE A 20 22.50 -10.17 -0.78
N ILE A 21 21.72 -9.29 -1.39
CA ILE A 21 21.77 -8.99 -2.83
C ILE A 21 22.46 -7.66 -3.09
N SER A 22 23.03 -7.49 -4.28
CA SER A 22 23.61 -6.22 -4.72
C SER A 22 22.51 -5.20 -5.06
N GLU A 23 22.69 -3.96 -4.64
CA GLU A 23 21.76 -2.85 -4.95
C GLU A 23 22.10 -2.20 -6.30
N ILE A 24 23.32 -2.41 -6.80
CA ILE A 24 23.88 -1.80 -7.99
C ILE A 24 24.65 -2.83 -8.84
N ASP A 25 24.82 -2.53 -10.12
CA ASP A 25 25.75 -3.26 -10.98
C ASP A 25 27.19 -2.81 -10.67
N GLY A 26 28.15 -3.73 -10.68
CA GLY A 26 29.56 -3.34 -10.49
C GLY A 26 30.51 -4.47 -10.18
N ARG A 27 31.77 -4.10 -9.95
CA ARG A 27 32.85 -5.02 -9.56
C ARG A 27 32.93 -5.16 -8.06
N VAL A 28 33.06 -6.40 -7.62
CA VAL A 28 33.20 -6.78 -6.22
C VAL A 28 34.65 -6.63 -5.77
N SER A 29 34.86 -5.92 -4.66
CA SER A 29 36.13 -5.85 -3.95
C SER A 29 35.94 -6.11 -2.46
N PHE A 30 36.99 -6.57 -1.79
CA PHE A 30 36.95 -6.82 -0.35
C PHE A 30 37.62 -5.68 0.41
N GLY A 31 36.83 -5.02 1.26
CA GLY A 31 37.33 -3.95 2.13
C GLY A 31 37.95 -4.49 3.42
N LYS A 32 38.39 -3.57 4.28
CA LYS A 32 38.89 -3.95 5.61
C LYS A 32 37.74 -4.52 6.46
N ASP A 33 37.95 -5.72 6.96
CA ASP A 33 37.03 -6.38 7.89
C ASP A 33 36.70 -5.47 9.08
N TYR A 34 35.43 -5.51 9.51
CA TYR A 34 34.94 -4.74 10.65
C TYR A 34 34.39 -5.68 11.73
N LYS A 35 35.11 -5.77 12.86
CA LYS A 35 34.79 -6.72 13.95
C LYS A 35 34.66 -8.15 13.37
N ASN A 36 33.52 -8.81 13.61
CA ASN A 36 33.21 -10.15 13.11
C ASN A 36 32.50 -10.15 11.75
N LYS A 37 32.58 -9.04 11.00
CA LYS A 37 31.97 -8.90 9.67
C LYS A 37 33.05 -8.68 8.61
N ARG A 38 32.90 -9.33 7.47
CA ARG A 38 33.62 -9.09 6.24
C ARG A 38 32.96 -7.95 5.48
N ARG A 39 33.75 -7.03 4.95
CA ARG A 39 33.26 -5.91 4.14
C ARG A 39 33.40 -6.25 2.67
N ILE A 40 32.29 -6.23 1.95
CA ILE A 40 32.24 -6.31 0.50
C ILE A 40 31.90 -4.92 -0.01
N VAL A 41 32.59 -4.46 -1.05
CA VAL A 41 32.30 -3.20 -1.73
C VAL A 41 32.00 -3.51 -3.19
N VAL A 42 30.85 -3.08 -3.67
CA VAL A 42 30.50 -3.15 -5.09
C VAL A 42 30.71 -1.76 -5.67
N THR A 43 31.53 -1.66 -6.71
CA THR A 43 31.89 -0.39 -7.35
C THR A 43 31.41 -0.41 -8.80
N PRO A 44 30.54 0.52 -9.23
CA PRO A 44 30.08 0.57 -10.61
C PRO A 44 31.21 0.94 -11.57
N GLU A 45 31.11 0.50 -12.83
CA GLU A 45 32.12 0.84 -13.83
C GLU A 45 31.97 2.33 -14.24
N GLY A 46 32.99 3.13 -13.92
CA GLY A 46 33.08 4.54 -14.35
C GLY A 46 32.80 5.58 -13.27
N ASP A 47 32.22 5.19 -12.13
CA ASP A 47 31.99 6.10 -11.00
C ASP A 47 32.25 5.41 -9.64
N GLU A 48 33.38 5.72 -9.02
CA GLU A 48 33.71 5.17 -7.70
C GLU A 48 32.89 5.79 -6.56
N THR A 49 32.23 6.95 -6.79
CA THR A 49 31.51 7.67 -5.73
C THR A 49 30.16 7.02 -5.37
N GLU A 50 29.62 6.18 -6.26
CA GLU A 50 28.39 5.42 -6.03
C GLU A 50 28.65 4.02 -5.43
N ALA A 51 29.88 3.72 -5.01
CA ALA A 51 30.22 2.43 -4.43
C ALA A 51 29.35 2.09 -3.20
N ARG A 52 28.86 0.86 -3.15
CA ARG A 52 27.99 0.36 -2.06
C ARG A 52 28.74 -0.63 -1.19
N GLU A 53 28.71 -0.41 0.13
CA GLU A 53 29.33 -1.31 1.11
C GLU A 53 28.32 -2.26 1.75
N TYR A 54 28.68 -3.54 1.83
CA TYR A 54 27.91 -4.63 2.43
C TYR A 54 28.70 -5.29 3.55
N LEU A 55 28.08 -5.45 4.73
CA LEU A 55 28.71 -6.06 5.91
C LEU A 55 28.17 -7.47 6.16
N ILE A 56 28.98 -8.48 5.86
CA ILE A 56 28.59 -9.88 5.90
C ILE A 56 29.22 -10.58 7.11
N PRO A 57 28.47 -11.31 7.95
CA PRO A 57 29.06 -12.08 9.06
C PRO A 57 30.14 -13.06 8.57
N LYS A 58 31.30 -13.08 9.25
CA LYS A 58 32.36 -14.05 8.95
C LYS A 58 31.86 -15.48 9.20
N GLY A 59 32.31 -16.42 8.36
CA GLY A 59 31.93 -17.84 8.44
C GLY A 59 30.69 -18.23 7.65
N LYS A 60 30.02 -17.27 6.98
CA LYS A 60 28.99 -17.55 5.98
C LYS A 60 29.60 -17.73 4.59
N HIS A 61 28.98 -18.56 3.76
CA HIS A 61 29.43 -18.82 2.38
C HIS A 61 29.04 -17.66 1.47
N LEU A 62 30.04 -17.06 0.84
CA LEU A 62 29.84 -16.00 -0.16
C LEU A 62 29.49 -16.64 -1.50
N ALA A 63 28.60 -15.98 -2.24
CA ALA A 63 28.26 -16.35 -3.60
C ALA A 63 29.24 -15.75 -4.62
N VAL A 64 30.05 -14.76 -4.22
CA VAL A 64 30.95 -13.98 -5.07
C VAL A 64 32.41 -14.09 -4.65
N ARG A 65 33.32 -13.84 -5.60
CA ARG A 65 34.77 -13.74 -5.44
C ARG A 65 35.27 -12.33 -5.73
N GLU A 66 36.53 -12.09 -5.39
CA GLU A 66 37.16 -10.79 -5.60
C GLU A 66 37.38 -10.55 -7.10
N GLY A 67 36.95 -9.38 -7.58
CA GLY A 67 37.01 -9.00 -8.99
C GLY A 67 35.83 -9.48 -9.83
N ASP A 68 34.90 -10.25 -9.27
CA ASP A 68 33.68 -10.65 -9.98
C ASP A 68 32.84 -9.42 -10.33
N PHE A 69 32.21 -9.45 -11.50
CA PHE A 69 31.18 -8.48 -11.86
C PHE A 69 29.81 -9.04 -11.44
N VAL A 70 29.06 -8.24 -10.70
CA VAL A 70 27.70 -8.57 -10.26
C VAL A 70 26.71 -7.59 -10.85
N SER A 71 25.55 -8.11 -11.22
CA SER A 71 24.41 -7.28 -11.59
C SER A 71 23.56 -6.93 -10.37
N LYS A 72 22.72 -5.91 -10.52
CA LYS A 72 21.69 -5.54 -9.57
C LYS A 72 20.82 -6.75 -9.26
N ALA A 73 20.55 -6.95 -7.96
CA ALA A 73 19.86 -8.10 -7.38
C ALA A 73 20.63 -9.43 -7.36
N ASP A 74 21.87 -9.51 -7.87
CA ASP A 74 22.69 -10.72 -7.71
C ASP A 74 23.05 -10.95 -6.24
N ALA A 75 23.06 -12.22 -5.83
CA ALA A 75 23.40 -12.61 -4.47
C ALA A 75 24.91 -12.43 -4.21
N LEU A 76 25.24 -11.65 -3.18
CA LEU A 76 26.58 -11.52 -2.61
C LEU A 76 26.81 -12.59 -1.53
N LEU A 77 25.76 -12.90 -0.78
CA LEU A 77 25.71 -13.95 0.24
C LEU A 77 24.67 -15.01 -0.15
N ASP A 78 25.06 -16.27 -0.06
CA ASP A 78 24.15 -17.39 -0.31
C ASP A 78 23.05 -17.47 0.78
N GLY A 79 21.83 -17.81 0.36
CA GLY A 79 20.66 -17.88 1.24
C GLY A 79 19.35 -17.58 0.53
N THR A 80 18.30 -17.42 1.33
CA THR A 80 16.96 -17.08 0.83
C THR A 80 16.82 -15.56 0.65
N PRO A 81 16.41 -15.06 -0.52
CA PRO A 81 16.14 -13.64 -0.74
C PRO A 81 15.13 -13.06 0.26
N VAL A 82 15.42 -11.86 0.76
CA VAL A 82 14.51 -11.13 1.65
C VAL A 82 13.50 -10.35 0.80
N PRO A 83 12.17 -10.52 1.00
CA PRO A 83 11.16 -9.82 0.22
C PRO A 83 11.32 -8.29 0.20
N HIS A 84 11.71 -7.69 1.34
CA HIS A 84 11.94 -6.24 1.44
C HIS A 84 13.12 -5.76 0.59
N ASP A 85 14.19 -6.55 0.51
CA ASP A 85 15.37 -6.22 -0.27
C ASP A 85 15.02 -6.33 -1.77
N ILE A 86 14.26 -7.35 -2.18
CA ILE A 86 13.75 -7.50 -3.55
C ILE A 86 12.88 -6.29 -3.94
N LEU A 87 11.99 -5.83 -3.06
CA LEU A 87 11.16 -4.66 -3.35
C LEU A 87 12.00 -3.40 -3.59
N ALA A 88 12.99 -3.17 -2.73
CA ALA A 88 13.84 -1.98 -2.80
C ALA A 88 14.73 -1.98 -4.04
N VAL A 89 15.25 -3.15 -4.43
CA VAL A 89 16.22 -3.29 -5.52
C VAL A 89 15.52 -3.52 -6.87
N SER A 90 14.61 -4.49 -6.93
CA SER A 90 14.02 -4.98 -8.18
C SER A 90 12.60 -4.49 -8.43
N GLY A 91 11.96 -3.86 -7.44
CA GLY A 91 10.62 -3.28 -7.58
C GLY A 91 9.47 -4.28 -7.36
N VAL A 92 8.25 -3.78 -7.59
CA VAL A 92 7.00 -4.47 -7.27
C VAL A 92 6.78 -5.74 -8.10
N GLU A 93 7.06 -5.68 -9.41
CA GLU A 93 6.83 -6.81 -10.32
C GLU A 93 7.71 -8.00 -9.96
N ALA A 94 9.02 -7.77 -9.79
CA ALA A 94 9.97 -8.81 -9.40
C ALA A 94 9.63 -9.42 -8.03
N LEU A 95 9.19 -8.59 -7.07
CA LEU A 95 8.72 -9.10 -5.78
C LEU A 95 7.47 -9.97 -5.94
N ALA A 96 6.50 -9.55 -6.74
CA ALA A 96 5.26 -10.29 -6.93
C ALA A 96 5.54 -11.66 -7.55
N ASP A 97 6.36 -11.70 -8.61
CA ASP A 97 6.79 -12.94 -9.25
C ASP A 97 7.52 -13.87 -8.27
N TYR A 98 8.41 -13.31 -7.46
CA TYR A 98 9.12 -14.07 -6.42
C TYR A 98 8.14 -14.70 -5.41
N LEU A 99 7.22 -13.92 -4.86
CA LEU A 99 6.25 -14.41 -3.87
C LEU A 99 5.31 -15.46 -4.46
N ILE A 100 4.82 -15.23 -5.68
CA ILE A 100 3.94 -16.18 -6.37
C ILE A 100 4.65 -17.51 -6.57
N ASN A 101 5.87 -17.48 -7.13
CA ASN A 101 6.63 -18.70 -7.39
C ASN A 101 6.98 -19.46 -6.11
N GLU A 102 7.51 -18.78 -5.08
CA GLU A 102 7.88 -19.41 -3.81
C GLU A 102 6.68 -20.06 -3.10
N ILE A 103 5.53 -19.39 -3.09
CA ILE A 103 4.31 -19.92 -2.48
C ILE A 103 3.78 -21.09 -3.31
N GLN A 104 3.76 -20.93 -4.64
CA GLN A 104 3.26 -21.93 -5.56
C GLN A 104 4.09 -23.22 -5.49
N ASP A 105 5.41 -23.12 -5.36
CA ASP A 105 6.30 -24.26 -5.25
C ASP A 105 6.07 -25.06 -3.96
N VAL A 106 5.72 -24.38 -2.85
CA VAL A 106 5.31 -25.07 -1.62
C VAL A 106 4.01 -25.85 -1.83
N TYR A 107 3.00 -25.26 -2.48
CA TYR A 107 1.74 -25.95 -2.76
C TYR A 107 1.92 -27.11 -3.76
N ARG A 108 2.72 -26.91 -4.80
CA ARG A 108 3.07 -27.95 -5.79
C ARG A 108 3.77 -29.12 -5.12
N LEU A 109 4.71 -28.87 -4.20
CA LEU A 109 5.39 -29.91 -3.44
C LEU A 109 4.43 -30.75 -2.58
N GLN A 110 3.33 -30.14 -2.12
CA GLN A 110 2.25 -30.83 -1.40
C GLN A 110 1.19 -31.46 -2.31
N GLY A 111 1.35 -31.36 -3.64
CA GLY A 111 0.40 -31.88 -4.62
C GLY A 111 -0.90 -31.08 -4.73
N VAL A 112 -0.96 -29.89 -4.13
CA VAL A 112 -2.13 -29.02 -4.16
C VAL A 112 -2.00 -28.05 -5.34
N LYS A 113 -3.00 -28.04 -6.22
CA LYS A 113 -3.06 -27.10 -7.34
C LYS A 113 -3.88 -25.87 -6.93
N ILE A 114 -3.25 -24.71 -6.92
CA ILE A 114 -3.88 -23.40 -6.75
C ILE A 114 -3.56 -22.53 -7.96
N ASN A 115 -4.50 -21.68 -8.38
CA ASN A 115 -4.26 -20.73 -9.46
C ASN A 115 -3.54 -19.48 -8.93
N ASP A 116 -2.55 -19.01 -9.67
CA ASP A 116 -1.68 -17.88 -9.30
C ASP A 116 -2.48 -16.61 -8.98
N LYS A 117 -3.65 -16.40 -9.63
CA LYS A 117 -4.57 -15.28 -9.36
C LYS A 117 -4.95 -15.14 -7.89
N HIS A 118 -5.06 -16.25 -7.16
CA HIS A 118 -5.38 -16.19 -5.73
C HIS A 118 -4.23 -15.60 -4.92
N ILE A 119 -3.00 -15.96 -5.27
CA ILE A 119 -1.79 -15.47 -4.60
C ILE A 119 -1.56 -14.00 -4.99
N GLU A 120 -1.73 -13.65 -6.26
CA GLU A 120 -1.66 -12.28 -6.77
C GLU A 120 -2.59 -11.32 -6.00
N VAL A 121 -3.84 -11.72 -5.74
CA VAL A 121 -4.79 -10.91 -4.95
C VAL A 121 -4.28 -10.66 -3.53
N ILE A 122 -3.63 -11.64 -2.91
CA ILE A 122 -3.05 -11.49 -1.57
C ILE A 122 -1.81 -10.58 -1.62
N VAL A 123 -0.91 -10.79 -2.58
CA VAL A 123 0.27 -9.96 -2.78
C VAL A 123 -0.11 -8.50 -3.07
N HIS A 124 -1.17 -8.27 -3.85
CA HIS A 124 -1.75 -6.94 -4.07
C HIS A 124 -2.16 -6.29 -2.75
N GLN A 125 -2.78 -7.05 -1.84
CA GLN A 125 -3.18 -6.57 -0.52
C GLN A 125 -1.99 -6.26 0.38
N MET A 126 -0.88 -6.97 0.23
CA MET A 126 0.37 -6.74 0.97
C MET A 126 1.14 -5.48 0.51
N LEU A 127 0.85 -4.96 -0.69
CA LEU A 127 1.52 -3.82 -1.32
C LEU A 127 0.61 -2.58 -1.45
N GLN A 128 -0.41 -2.45 -0.60
CA GLN A 128 -1.36 -1.33 -0.63
C GLN A 128 -0.81 -0.02 -0.07
N LYS A 129 0.34 -0.03 0.60
CA LYS A 129 0.87 1.17 1.27
C LYS A 129 2.07 1.74 0.52
N VAL A 130 2.17 3.06 0.57
CA VAL A 130 3.30 3.85 0.05
C VAL A 130 3.80 4.71 1.20
N GLU A 131 5.11 4.73 1.40
CA GLU A 131 5.79 5.62 2.34
C GLU A 131 6.28 6.86 1.61
N ILE A 132 5.92 8.03 2.11
CA ILE A 132 6.24 9.31 1.48
C ILE A 132 7.70 9.67 1.74
N THR A 133 8.48 9.83 0.68
CA THR A 133 9.88 10.29 0.76
C THR A 133 9.93 11.81 0.67
N GLU A 134 9.21 12.38 -0.30
CA GLU A 134 9.13 13.82 -0.52
C GLU A 134 7.66 14.22 -0.68
N PRO A 135 7.12 15.08 0.21
CA PRO A 135 5.69 15.42 0.17
C PRO A 135 5.34 16.39 -0.96
N GLY A 136 6.32 17.08 -1.56
CA GLY A 136 6.06 18.10 -2.58
C GLY A 136 5.15 19.21 -2.04
N GLU A 137 4.14 19.59 -2.81
CA GLU A 137 3.09 20.55 -2.45
C GLU A 137 1.76 19.87 -2.05
N THR A 138 1.80 18.57 -1.75
CA THR A 138 0.64 17.84 -1.23
C THR A 138 0.46 18.04 0.27
N THR A 139 -0.61 17.51 0.84
CA THR A 139 -0.85 17.51 2.30
C THR A 139 -0.09 16.43 3.06
N PHE A 140 0.71 15.60 2.38
CA PHE A 140 1.42 14.48 3.01
C PHE A 140 2.60 14.94 3.86
N LEU A 141 3.01 14.07 4.78
CA LEU A 141 4.21 14.25 5.60
C LEU A 141 5.30 13.25 5.20
N THR A 142 6.57 13.65 5.26
CA THR A 142 7.69 12.73 5.07
C THR A 142 7.65 11.59 6.09
N GLY A 143 7.78 10.35 5.63
CA GLY A 143 7.70 9.14 6.43
C GLY A 143 6.27 8.67 6.73
N GLU A 144 5.25 9.40 6.28
CA GLU A 144 3.86 8.97 6.40
C GLU A 144 3.59 7.75 5.49
N GLN A 145 2.83 6.78 6.00
CA GLN A 145 2.39 5.61 5.22
C GLN A 145 0.92 5.76 4.85
N VAL A 146 0.68 6.03 3.57
CA VAL A 146 -0.66 6.26 3.01
C VAL A 146 -1.10 5.12 2.11
N ASP A 147 -2.40 5.03 1.86
CA ASP A 147 -2.92 4.07 0.89
C ASP A 147 -2.50 4.45 -0.54
N ARG A 148 -2.12 3.46 -1.35
CA ARG A 148 -1.62 3.67 -2.71
C ARG A 148 -2.63 4.41 -3.59
N TYR A 149 -3.93 4.14 -3.44
CA TYR A 149 -4.94 4.82 -4.24
C TYR A 149 -5.18 6.25 -3.76
N GLU A 150 -5.04 6.54 -2.46
CA GLU A 150 -5.11 7.90 -1.92
C GLU A 150 -3.90 8.72 -2.37
N PHE A 151 -2.70 8.13 -2.30
CA PHE A 151 -1.47 8.72 -2.82
C PHE A 151 -1.60 9.10 -4.30
N GLN A 152 -2.10 8.16 -5.13
CA GLN A 152 -2.30 8.43 -6.55
C GLN A 152 -3.35 9.51 -6.79
N ALA A 153 -4.48 9.47 -6.09
CA ALA A 153 -5.56 10.45 -6.26
C ALA A 153 -5.12 11.87 -5.88
N GLU A 154 -4.38 12.04 -4.77
CA GLU A 154 -3.89 13.37 -4.37
C GLU A 154 -2.82 13.87 -5.35
N ASN A 155 -1.90 13.00 -5.79
CA ASN A 155 -0.92 13.38 -6.81
C ASN A 155 -1.56 13.76 -8.15
N GLU A 156 -2.60 13.05 -8.59
CA GLU A 156 -3.35 13.41 -9.80
C GLU A 156 -4.06 14.77 -9.66
N LYS A 157 -4.48 15.14 -8.45
CA LYS A 157 -5.08 16.44 -8.17
C LYS A 157 -4.03 17.55 -8.16
N THR A 158 -2.92 17.38 -7.46
CA THR A 158 -1.82 18.36 -7.43
C THR A 158 -1.21 18.56 -8.82
N ALA A 159 -1.08 17.50 -9.62
CA ALA A 159 -0.62 17.59 -11.00
C ALA A 159 -1.54 18.45 -11.88
N LYS A 160 -2.88 18.39 -11.68
CA LYS A 160 -3.84 19.24 -12.41
C LYS A 160 -3.71 20.72 -12.03
N GLU A 161 -3.29 20.98 -10.79
CA GLU A 161 -3.01 22.32 -10.29
C GLU A 161 -1.60 22.81 -10.67
N SER A 162 -0.85 22.02 -11.45
CA SER A 162 0.55 22.28 -11.85
C SER A 162 1.52 22.40 -10.67
N GLY A 163 1.18 21.80 -9.52
CA GLY A 163 2.03 21.75 -8.34
C GLY A 163 3.04 20.60 -8.37
N ILE A 164 3.96 20.61 -7.40
CA ILE A 164 4.96 19.55 -7.24
C ILE A 164 4.30 18.33 -6.57
N VAL A 165 4.23 17.21 -7.29
CA VAL A 165 3.65 15.95 -6.79
C VAL A 165 4.51 15.33 -5.70
N ALA A 166 3.89 14.56 -4.81
CA ALA A 166 4.61 13.81 -3.79
C ALA A 166 5.31 12.58 -4.40
N GLN A 167 6.49 12.27 -3.89
CA GLN A 167 7.22 11.04 -4.17
C GLN A 167 7.13 10.09 -2.97
N GLY A 168 7.08 8.80 -3.27
CA GLY A 168 7.03 7.78 -2.24
C GLY A 168 7.47 6.43 -2.76
N VAL A 169 7.84 5.55 -1.83
CA VAL A 169 8.30 4.19 -2.10
C VAL A 169 7.24 3.19 -1.63
N PRO A 170 6.99 2.11 -2.39
CA PRO A 170 6.04 1.08 -1.97
C PRO A 170 6.52 0.40 -0.69
N VAL A 171 5.59 0.02 0.17
CA VAL A 171 5.86 -0.68 1.43
C VAL A 171 5.25 -2.06 1.39
N LEU A 172 6.08 -3.09 1.56
CA LEU A 172 5.63 -4.46 1.76
C LEU A 172 5.19 -4.68 3.20
N GLN A 173 3.96 -5.12 3.40
CA GLN A 173 3.42 -5.46 4.70
C GLN A 173 2.98 -6.92 4.76
N GLY A 174 3.23 -7.59 5.87
CA GLY A 174 2.62 -8.89 6.16
C GLY A 174 1.10 -8.79 6.23
N ILE A 175 0.38 -9.85 5.88
CA ILE A 175 -1.09 -9.86 5.83
C ILE A 175 -1.75 -9.44 7.16
N THR A 176 -1.15 -9.77 8.30
CA THR A 176 -1.65 -9.34 9.62
C THR A 176 -1.56 -7.82 9.77
N LYS A 177 -0.41 -7.21 9.44
CA LYS A 177 -0.22 -5.75 9.52
C LYS A 177 -1.09 -5.02 8.49
N ALA A 178 -1.14 -5.51 7.26
CA ALA A 178 -1.99 -4.95 6.20
C ALA A 178 -3.47 -4.96 6.59
N SER A 179 -3.93 -6.04 7.25
CA SER A 179 -5.31 -6.17 7.72
C SER A 179 -5.67 -5.23 8.87
N LEU A 180 -4.69 -4.82 9.69
CA LEU A 180 -4.89 -3.84 10.77
C LEU A 180 -4.87 -2.39 10.27
N GLN A 181 -4.21 -2.13 9.14
CA GLN A 181 -4.04 -0.80 8.55
C GLN A 181 -4.98 -0.52 7.36
N THR A 182 -6.10 -1.23 7.32
CA THR A 182 -7.21 -0.96 6.39
C THR A 182 -7.89 0.38 6.70
N ARG A 183 -8.56 0.95 5.70
CA ARG A 183 -9.30 2.22 5.80
C ARG A 183 -10.47 2.15 6.78
N SER A 184 -11.16 1.01 6.82
CA SER A 184 -12.27 0.81 7.75
C SER A 184 -11.74 0.43 9.12
N PHE A 185 -11.82 1.36 10.08
CA PHE A 185 -11.46 1.05 11.46
C PHE A 185 -12.42 0.03 12.09
N ILE A 186 -13.68 -0.06 11.61
CA ILE A 186 -14.65 -1.07 12.03
C ILE A 186 -14.16 -2.46 11.60
N SER A 187 -13.75 -2.59 10.34
CA SER A 187 -13.19 -3.83 9.80
C SER A 187 -11.88 -4.20 10.50
N ALA A 188 -10.97 -3.24 10.72
CA ALA A 188 -9.72 -3.46 11.44
C ALA A 188 -9.96 -3.93 12.88
N ALA A 189 -10.85 -3.27 13.61
CA ALA A 189 -11.18 -3.59 15.00
C ALA A 189 -11.81 -4.98 15.17
N SER A 190 -12.49 -5.48 14.12
CA SER A 190 -13.05 -6.83 14.09
C SER A 190 -12.02 -7.94 13.86
N PHE A 191 -10.82 -7.59 13.38
CA PHE A 191 -9.76 -8.56 13.13
C PHE A 191 -8.95 -8.85 14.40
N GLN A 192 -8.18 -7.86 14.86
CA GLN A 192 -7.33 -7.94 16.06
C GLN A 192 -7.12 -6.54 16.68
N GLU A 193 -6.46 -6.46 17.83
CA GLU A 193 -6.05 -5.20 18.49
C GLU A 193 -7.18 -4.17 18.71
N THR A 194 -8.42 -4.64 18.95
CA THR A 194 -9.65 -3.83 19.03
C THR A 194 -9.50 -2.55 19.87
N THR A 195 -8.93 -2.64 21.07
CA THR A 195 -8.74 -1.48 21.96
C THR A 195 -7.86 -0.41 21.33
N ARG A 196 -6.75 -0.81 20.70
CA ARG A 196 -5.82 0.12 20.06
C ARG A 196 -6.46 0.79 18.84
N VAL A 197 -7.12 0.00 17.99
CA VAL A 197 -7.76 0.50 16.77
C VAL A 197 -8.87 1.52 17.09
N LEU A 198 -9.72 1.22 18.07
CA LEU A 198 -10.79 2.13 18.47
C LEU A 198 -10.27 3.40 19.15
N THR A 199 -9.20 3.29 19.95
CA THR A 199 -8.56 4.46 20.57
C THR A 199 -7.98 5.39 19.51
N ASP A 200 -7.25 4.83 18.54
CA ASP A 200 -6.68 5.61 17.43
C ASP A 200 -7.77 6.26 16.58
N ALA A 201 -8.87 5.54 16.28
CA ALA A 201 -10.00 6.09 15.55
C ALA A 201 -10.69 7.23 16.32
N ALA A 202 -10.87 7.09 17.63
CA ALA A 202 -11.49 8.12 18.47
C ALA A 202 -10.62 9.39 18.59
N VAL A 203 -9.31 9.23 18.80
CA VAL A 203 -8.37 10.37 18.92
C VAL A 203 -8.28 11.16 17.61
N ASN A 204 -8.29 10.47 16.46
CA ASN A 204 -8.22 11.12 15.15
C ASN A 204 -9.59 11.51 14.58
N GLY A 205 -10.70 11.20 15.28
CA GLY A 205 -12.06 11.46 14.79
C GLY A 205 -12.37 10.78 13.45
N LYS A 206 -11.87 9.55 13.22
CA LYS A 206 -12.02 8.86 11.93
C LYS A 206 -13.48 8.58 11.60
N ILE A 207 -13.83 8.75 10.34
CA ILE A 207 -15.16 8.45 9.79
C ILE A 207 -15.04 7.23 8.87
N ASP A 208 -15.88 6.23 9.09
CA ASP A 208 -15.92 5.03 8.26
C ASP A 208 -16.96 5.19 7.14
N SER A 209 -16.54 4.97 5.89
CA SER A 209 -17.39 5.17 4.70
C SER A 209 -18.23 3.95 4.32
N LEU A 210 -18.05 2.81 5.00
CA LEU A 210 -18.78 1.58 4.77
C LEU A 210 -18.68 1.05 3.32
N GLU A 211 -17.50 1.08 2.74
CA GLU A 211 -17.21 0.63 1.36
C GLU A 211 -16.81 -0.85 1.27
N GLY A 212 -16.46 -1.47 2.39
CA GLY A 212 -15.99 -2.84 2.51
C GLY A 212 -17.08 -3.86 2.86
N LEU A 213 -16.69 -5.14 2.85
CA LEU A 213 -17.61 -6.25 3.14
C LEU A 213 -17.91 -6.35 4.64
N LYS A 214 -16.88 -6.34 5.50
CA LYS A 214 -17.00 -6.64 6.93
C LYS A 214 -17.81 -5.58 7.68
N GLU A 215 -17.51 -4.32 7.46
CA GLU A 215 -18.24 -3.20 8.07
C GLU A 215 -19.75 -3.22 7.74
N ASN A 216 -20.12 -3.52 6.48
CA ASN A 216 -21.53 -3.61 6.10
C ASN A 216 -22.22 -4.80 6.76
N VAL A 217 -21.53 -5.95 6.90
CA VAL A 217 -22.06 -7.10 7.65
C VAL A 217 -22.28 -6.74 9.12
N ILE A 218 -21.31 -6.08 9.76
CA ILE A 218 -21.38 -5.70 11.18
C ILE A 218 -22.53 -4.74 11.45
N VAL A 219 -22.75 -3.77 10.56
CA VAL A 219 -23.81 -2.75 10.69
C VAL A 219 -25.18 -3.25 10.16
N GLY A 220 -25.24 -4.44 9.55
CA GLY A 220 -26.49 -5.03 9.03
C GLY A 220 -26.96 -4.41 7.70
N ARG A 221 -26.06 -3.83 6.91
CA ARG A 221 -26.32 -3.30 5.56
C ARG A 221 -25.99 -4.33 4.49
N LEU A 222 -26.53 -4.13 3.28
CA LEU A 222 -26.17 -4.94 2.12
C LEU A 222 -24.69 -4.78 1.80
N ILE A 223 -23.98 -5.89 1.67
CA ILE A 223 -22.57 -5.87 1.28
C ILE A 223 -22.39 -5.32 -0.15
N PRO A 224 -21.29 -4.61 -0.44
CA PRO A 224 -21.01 -4.02 -1.75
C PRO A 224 -20.49 -5.06 -2.77
N ALA A 225 -20.96 -6.31 -2.70
CA ALA A 225 -20.61 -7.39 -3.63
C ALA A 225 -21.83 -8.22 -4.00
N GLY A 226 -21.73 -8.95 -5.12
CA GLY A 226 -22.83 -9.78 -5.63
C GLY A 226 -24.12 -8.98 -5.84
N THR A 227 -25.24 -9.50 -5.34
CA THR A 227 -26.57 -8.86 -5.45
C THR A 227 -26.62 -7.50 -4.75
N GLY A 228 -25.89 -7.32 -3.65
CA GLY A 228 -25.85 -6.05 -2.93
C GLY A 228 -25.24 -4.91 -3.75
N SER A 229 -24.20 -5.22 -4.55
CA SER A 229 -23.62 -4.25 -5.48
C SER A 229 -24.61 -3.82 -6.57
N VAL A 230 -25.36 -4.77 -7.14
CA VAL A 230 -26.39 -4.49 -8.14
C VAL A 230 -27.51 -3.59 -7.58
N VAL A 231 -28.01 -3.91 -6.39
CA VAL A 231 -29.06 -3.11 -5.73
C VAL A 231 -28.55 -1.70 -5.41
N ASN A 232 -27.32 -1.58 -4.89
CA ASN A 232 -26.72 -0.29 -4.60
C ASN A 232 -26.50 0.55 -5.88
N HIS A 233 -26.12 -0.10 -6.98
CA HIS A 233 -25.97 0.55 -8.29
C HIS A 233 -27.32 1.10 -8.80
N ILE A 234 -28.39 0.29 -8.74
CA ILE A 234 -29.74 0.72 -9.14
C ILE A 234 -30.21 1.88 -8.27
N LYS A 235 -30.03 1.80 -6.94
CA LYS A 235 -30.37 2.89 -6.02
C LYS A 235 -29.62 4.18 -6.34
N ARG A 236 -28.34 4.08 -6.72
CA ARG A 236 -27.53 5.24 -7.12
C ARG A 236 -28.07 5.90 -8.40
N ILE A 237 -28.44 5.10 -9.40
CA ILE A 237 -29.06 5.60 -10.64
C ILE A 237 -30.40 6.28 -10.36
N ALA A 238 -31.25 5.64 -9.55
CA ALA A 238 -32.55 6.20 -9.16
C ALA A 238 -32.39 7.55 -8.46
N ALA A 239 -31.51 7.61 -7.44
CA ALA A 239 -31.23 8.86 -6.72
C ALA A 239 -30.62 9.96 -7.61
N GLY A 240 -29.81 9.59 -8.61
CA GLY A 240 -29.28 10.54 -9.60
C GLY A 240 -30.38 11.15 -10.46
N ARG A 241 -31.30 10.32 -10.96
CA ARG A 241 -32.46 10.77 -11.74
C ARG A 241 -33.40 11.64 -10.91
N ASP A 242 -33.63 11.27 -9.66
CA ASP A 242 -34.46 12.07 -8.74
C ASP A 242 -33.86 13.46 -8.54
N LYS A 243 -32.54 13.57 -8.36
CA LYS A 243 -31.84 14.87 -8.27
C LYS A 243 -31.98 15.71 -9.54
N GLU A 244 -31.86 15.10 -10.72
CA GLU A 244 -32.05 15.80 -12.00
C GLU A 244 -33.49 16.30 -12.19
N ILE A 245 -34.48 15.52 -11.76
CA ILE A 245 -35.90 15.89 -11.81
C ILE A 245 -36.16 17.05 -10.85
N MET A 246 -35.64 16.99 -9.63
CA MET A 246 -35.79 18.07 -8.64
C MET A 246 -35.08 19.37 -9.09
N ALA A 247 -33.94 19.27 -9.76
CA ALA A 247 -33.24 20.43 -10.32
C ALA A 247 -33.96 21.07 -11.52
N LYS A 248 -34.84 20.32 -12.21
CA LYS A 248 -35.65 20.81 -13.34
C LYS A 248 -37.02 21.35 -12.91
N GLN A 249 -37.44 21.13 -11.66
CA GLN A 249 -38.66 21.76 -11.14
C GLN A 249 -38.37 23.23 -10.80
N PRO A 250 -39.16 24.20 -11.31
CA PRO A 250 -39.03 25.59 -10.91
C PRO A 250 -39.29 25.71 -9.40
N GLN A 251 -38.49 26.53 -8.71
CA GLN A 251 -38.72 26.85 -7.31
C GLN A 251 -40.18 27.34 -7.16
N PRO A 252 -40.95 26.87 -6.17
CA PRO A 252 -42.26 27.42 -5.91
C PRO A 252 -42.08 28.92 -5.63
N GLU A 253 -42.67 29.76 -6.49
CA GLU A 253 -42.73 31.20 -6.27
C GLU A 253 -43.30 31.43 -4.87
N THR A 254 -42.47 31.94 -3.96
CA THR A 254 -42.93 32.42 -2.66
C THR A 254 -44.01 33.45 -2.96
N PRO A 255 -45.26 33.29 -2.50
CA PRO A 255 -46.28 34.31 -2.74
C PRO A 255 -45.78 35.60 -2.10
N ALA A 256 -45.56 36.63 -2.92
CA ALA A 256 -45.24 37.96 -2.43
C ALA A 256 -46.37 38.39 -1.48
N LEU A 257 -46.01 38.68 -0.23
CA LEU A 257 -46.93 39.33 0.71
C LEU A 257 -47.39 40.65 0.07
N PRO A 258 -48.70 40.94 0.02
CA PRO A 258 -49.18 42.18 -0.57
C PRO A 258 -48.60 43.36 0.20
N GLU A 259 -48.01 44.31 -0.53
CA GLU A 259 -47.51 45.57 0.02
C GLU A 259 -48.64 46.28 0.78
N ALA A 260 -48.38 46.59 2.06
CA ALA A 260 -49.26 47.42 2.85
C ALA A 260 -49.29 48.82 2.20
N THR A 261 -50.45 49.19 1.66
CA THR A 261 -50.68 50.54 1.15
C THR A 261 -50.65 51.53 2.32
N ASP A 262 -49.62 52.38 2.36
CA ASP A 262 -49.60 53.57 3.20
C ASP A 262 -50.73 54.51 2.78
N GLY A 263 -51.77 54.56 3.62
CA GLY A 263 -52.84 55.55 3.54
C GLY A 263 -52.56 56.69 4.51
N GLU A 264 -51.72 57.64 4.11
CA GLU A 264 -51.79 59.00 4.67
C GLU A 264 -53.09 59.67 4.22
N GLN A 265 -53.99 59.97 5.15
CA GLN A 265 -54.87 61.13 5.02
C GLN A 265 -54.93 61.88 6.35
N SER A 266 -54.29 63.05 6.33
CA SER A 266 -54.42 64.14 7.27
C SER A 266 -55.66 64.98 6.96
N VAL A 267 -56.53 65.20 7.93
CA VAL A 267 -57.37 66.42 8.15
C VAL A 267 -58.27 66.13 9.37
N ALA A 268 -58.56 67.04 10.31
CA ALA A 268 -58.25 68.44 10.56
C ALA A 268 -58.43 68.68 12.07
#